data_AF-A0AAD7NUF9-F1
#
_entry.id   AF-A0AAD7NUF9-F1
#
_cell.length_a   1.000
_cell.length_b   1.000
_cell.length_c   1.000
_cell.angle_alpha   90.00
_cell.angle_beta   90.00
_cell.angle_gamma   90.00
#
_symmetry.space_group_name_H-M   'P 1'
#
loop_
_entity.id
_entity.type
_entity.pdbx_description
1 polymer ?
#
loop_
_entity_poly.entity_id
_entity_poly.type
_entity_poly.pdbx_seq_one_letter_code
_entity_poly.pdbx_strand_id
1 'polypeptide(L)'
;MHRCWSIPEVLKMIFEHLPPETGLGQKALSRLARTCHQFTEPSLDSLWREQVSFTPLLRCFPAIWEESDDDDQDDFTLDINVVPEDWDRVLFYSNRIKRLLVRPHDAPTQENLQFFAMSVPADFLMPNLQHLLWSPDDDESFPFIRLFLGPNVTSLDIMMSGNISRIALLPFIGRKYPHLAHLRVLTPDDYGVDPDRLSQAFYNAIHSLSHLETLCLQYIDDQTFSHLTSLPALRSLTLADLDFTPDNSSHQSERRLFPAL
;
A
#
# COMPACT_ATOMS: atom_id res chain seq x y z
N MET A 1 -22.52 27.55 -14.16
CA MET A 1 -21.32 26.69 -14.32
C MET A 1 -21.46 25.91 -15.62
N HIS A 2 -20.37 25.72 -16.37
CA HIS A 2 -20.39 24.99 -17.65
C HIS A 2 -20.69 23.49 -17.42
N ARG A 3 -21.46 22.84 -18.31
CA ARG A 3 -21.93 21.45 -18.15
C ARG A 3 -20.80 20.43 -17.99
N CYS A 4 -19.60 20.73 -18.50
CA CYS A 4 -18.43 19.85 -18.37
C CYS A 4 -18.02 19.63 -16.90
N TRP A 5 -18.26 20.59 -16.01
CA TRP A 5 -17.92 20.47 -14.59
C TRP A 5 -18.87 19.55 -13.82
N SER A 6 -19.98 19.15 -14.43
CA SER A 6 -20.94 18.19 -13.87
C SER A 6 -20.67 16.76 -14.30
N ILE A 7 -19.60 16.52 -15.07
CA ILE A 7 -19.19 15.19 -15.54
C ILE A 7 -18.02 14.72 -14.64
N PRO A 8 -18.25 13.77 -13.72
CA PRO A 8 -17.23 13.31 -12.77
C PRO A 8 -15.96 12.77 -13.46
N GLU A 9 -16.11 12.15 -14.64
CA GLU A 9 -15.00 11.60 -15.41
C GLU A 9 -14.06 12.71 -15.90
N VAL A 10 -14.59 13.85 -16.31
CA VAL A 10 -13.79 15.01 -16.74
C VAL A 10 -13.04 15.60 -15.55
N LEU A 11 -13.71 15.72 -14.39
CA LEU A 11 -13.07 16.17 -13.16
C LEU A 11 -11.94 15.24 -12.74
N LYS A 12 -12.18 13.93 -12.76
CA LYS A 12 -11.18 12.92 -12.42
C LYS A 12 -9.97 13.02 -13.35
N MET A 13 -10.18 13.15 -14.66
CA MET A 13 -9.07 13.33 -15.61
C MET A 13 -8.26 14.59 -15.32
N ILE A 14 -8.91 15.71 -14.98
CA ILE A 14 -8.20 16.95 -14.59
C ILE A 14 -7.41 16.74 -13.30
N PHE A 15 -8.01 16.11 -12.30
CA PHE A 15 -7.40 15.89 -10.99
C PHE A 15 -6.27 14.85 -11.03
N GLU A 16 -6.30 13.91 -11.96
CA GLU A 16 -5.19 12.98 -12.23
C GLU A 16 -3.91 13.71 -12.69
N HIS A 17 -4.02 14.93 -13.23
CA HIS A 17 -2.87 15.77 -13.58
C HIS A 17 -2.31 16.55 -12.37
N LEU A 18 -2.90 16.40 -11.19
CA LEU A 18 -2.42 16.97 -9.92
C LEU A 18 -1.85 15.83 -9.06
N PRO A 19 -0.61 15.37 -9.32
CA PRO A 19 -0.04 14.25 -8.57
C PRO A 19 0.05 14.60 -7.08
N PRO A 20 -0.58 13.81 -6.19
CA PRO A 20 -0.58 14.07 -4.75
C PRO A 20 0.81 13.93 -4.12
N GLU A 21 1.73 13.23 -4.81
CA GLU A 21 3.15 13.12 -4.46
C GLU A 21 3.84 14.48 -4.42
N THR A 22 3.36 15.43 -5.23
CA THR A 22 3.80 16.82 -5.14
C THR A 22 3.05 17.51 -4.00
N GLY A 23 3.76 18.12 -3.07
CA GLY A 23 3.13 18.89 -1.99
C GLY A 23 2.17 19.97 -2.50
N LEU A 24 2.38 20.46 -3.73
CA LEU A 24 1.47 21.37 -4.44
C LEU A 24 0.18 20.69 -4.91
N GLY A 25 0.27 19.50 -5.50
CA GLY A 25 -0.89 18.72 -5.95
C GLY A 25 -1.80 18.33 -4.78
N GLN A 26 -1.20 17.88 -3.67
CA GLN A 26 -1.94 17.58 -2.45
C GLN A 26 -2.67 18.82 -1.88
N LYS A 27 -1.99 19.97 -1.83
CA LYS A 27 -2.58 21.26 -1.39
C LYS A 27 -3.68 21.74 -2.35
N ALA A 28 -3.55 21.49 -3.66
CA ALA A 28 -4.55 21.85 -4.64
C ALA A 28 -5.81 20.98 -4.51
N LEU A 29 -5.65 19.66 -4.42
CA LEU A 29 -6.76 18.70 -4.26
C LEU A 29 -7.52 18.92 -2.95
N SER A 30 -6.81 19.17 -1.85
CA SER A 30 -7.46 19.49 -0.56
C SER A 30 -8.27 20.79 -0.61
N ARG A 31 -7.77 21.80 -1.33
CA ARG A 31 -8.53 23.04 -1.57
C ARG A 31 -9.73 22.78 -2.47
N LEU A 32 -9.56 22.06 -3.58
CA LEU A 32 -10.64 21.72 -4.51
C LEU A 32 -11.78 20.96 -3.82
N ALA A 33 -11.44 20.01 -2.95
CA ALA A 33 -12.42 19.25 -2.17
C ALA A 33 -13.34 20.16 -1.31
N ARG A 34 -12.82 21.32 -0.88
CA ARG A 34 -13.51 22.30 -0.02
C ARG A 34 -14.23 23.41 -0.79
N THR A 35 -14.11 23.46 -2.12
CA THR A 35 -14.70 24.55 -2.93
C THR A 35 -16.20 24.38 -3.17
N CYS A 36 -16.63 23.21 -3.66
CA CYS A 36 -18.03 22.91 -3.94
C CYS A 36 -18.32 21.42 -3.88
N HIS A 37 -19.58 21.05 -3.60
CA HIS A 37 -20.02 19.66 -3.47
C HIS A 37 -19.72 18.79 -4.70
N GLN A 38 -19.75 19.37 -5.91
CA GLN A 38 -19.42 18.63 -7.14
C GLN A 38 -17.95 18.21 -7.19
N PHE A 39 -17.07 18.97 -6.55
CA PHE A 39 -15.63 18.74 -6.57
C PHE A 39 -15.17 17.95 -5.36
N THR A 40 -15.94 17.92 -4.28
CA THR A 40 -15.62 17.20 -3.05
C THR A 40 -15.30 15.74 -3.31
N GLU A 41 -16.23 14.97 -3.87
CA GLU A 41 -16.04 13.53 -4.09
C GLU A 41 -14.87 13.22 -5.03
N PRO A 42 -14.76 13.80 -6.25
CA PRO A 42 -13.68 13.45 -7.16
C PRO A 42 -12.31 13.95 -6.67
N SER A 43 -12.26 15.06 -5.93
CA SER A 43 -11.01 15.57 -5.35
C SER A 43 -10.53 14.67 -4.21
N LEU A 44 -11.44 14.22 -3.33
CA LEU A 44 -11.11 13.28 -2.26
C LEU A 44 -10.68 11.92 -2.81
N ASP A 45 -11.37 11.41 -3.84
CA ASP A 45 -10.98 10.18 -4.53
C ASP A 45 -9.56 10.28 -5.09
N SER A 46 -9.20 11.43 -5.66
CA SER A 46 -7.87 11.65 -6.23
C SER A 46 -6.81 11.86 -5.13
N LEU A 47 -7.15 12.59 -4.08
CA LEU A 47 -6.27 12.89 -2.94
C LEU A 47 -5.90 11.63 -2.15
N TRP A 48 -6.88 10.76 -1.90
CA TRP A 48 -6.72 9.55 -1.10
C TRP A 48 -6.39 8.30 -1.93
N ARG A 49 -6.40 8.39 -3.26
CA ARG A 49 -6.14 7.25 -4.17
C ARG A 49 -4.87 6.48 -3.81
N GLU A 50 -3.82 7.21 -3.48
CA GLU A 50 -2.48 6.66 -3.23
C GLU A 50 -1.90 7.26 -1.96
N GLN A 51 -1.52 6.41 -1.01
CA GLN A 51 -0.92 6.80 0.25
C GLN A 51 0.43 6.12 0.43
N VAL A 52 1.42 6.88 0.87
CA VAL A 52 2.77 6.39 1.18
C VAL A 52 2.99 6.13 2.68
N SER A 53 2.02 6.48 3.52
CA SER A 53 2.12 6.36 4.98
C SER A 53 0.72 6.19 5.59
N PHE A 54 0.68 5.66 6.81
CA PHE A 54 -0.52 5.51 7.62
C PHE A 54 -0.90 6.76 8.41
N THR A 55 0.03 7.69 8.60
CA THR A 55 -0.20 8.95 9.32
C THR A 55 -1.48 9.69 8.89
N PRO A 56 -1.85 9.77 7.59
CA PRO A 56 -3.10 10.37 7.16
C PRO A 56 -4.36 9.71 7.75
N LEU A 57 -4.38 8.38 7.81
CA LEU A 57 -5.50 7.61 8.37
C LEU A 57 -5.52 7.71 9.88
N LEU A 58 -4.34 7.67 10.51
CA LEU A 58 -4.21 7.91 11.94
C LEU A 58 -4.79 9.28 12.32
N ARG A 59 -4.50 10.32 11.52
CA ARG A 59 -5.04 11.69 11.65
C ARG A 59 -6.55 11.81 11.55
N CYS A 60 -7.25 10.74 11.21
CA CYS A 60 -8.71 10.69 11.22
C CYS A 60 -9.30 10.27 12.57
N PHE A 61 -8.50 9.72 13.50
CA PHE A 61 -8.94 9.48 14.87
C PHE A 61 -9.00 10.80 15.66
N PRO A 62 -9.95 10.95 16.59
CA PRO A 62 -10.02 12.10 17.49
C PRO A 62 -8.93 12.10 18.59
N ALA A 63 -7.77 11.51 18.34
CA ALA A 63 -6.67 11.36 19.30
C ALA A 63 -5.95 12.68 19.58
N ILE A 64 -5.25 12.73 20.72
CA ILE A 64 -4.34 13.81 21.08
C ILE A 64 -3.03 13.59 20.31
N TRP A 65 -2.73 14.49 19.40
CA TRP A 65 -1.47 14.50 18.65
C TRP A 65 -0.41 15.19 19.51
N GLU A 66 0.58 14.46 19.98
CA GLU A 66 1.77 15.06 20.56
C GLU A 66 2.74 15.32 19.40
N GLU A 67 2.87 16.60 19.02
CA GLU A 67 3.92 17.01 18.08
C GLU A 67 5.26 16.83 18.81
N SER A 68 6.05 15.85 18.39
CA SER A 68 7.46 15.74 18.75
C SER A 68 8.24 16.83 18.01
N ASP A 69 9.17 17.48 18.71
CA ASP A 69 10.05 18.51 18.15
C ASP A 69 11.15 17.92 17.22
N ASP A 70 11.24 16.59 17.11
CA ASP A 70 12.17 15.89 16.22
C ASP A 70 11.49 15.61 14.86
N ASP A 71 12.04 16.20 13.80
CA ASP A 71 11.53 16.23 12.41
C ASP A 71 11.28 14.84 11.76
N ASP A 72 11.59 13.74 12.44
CA ASP A 72 11.67 12.39 11.85
C ASP A 72 10.60 11.40 12.34
N GLN A 73 9.82 11.70 13.39
CA GLN A 73 8.79 10.77 13.85
C GLN A 73 7.66 11.49 14.61
N ASP A 74 6.52 11.72 13.94
CA ASP A 74 5.26 12.06 14.61
C ASP A 74 4.93 10.90 15.57
N ASP A 75 5.23 11.06 16.85
CA ASP A 75 4.99 10.02 17.85
C ASP A 75 3.49 9.98 18.16
N PHE A 76 2.87 8.85 17.87
CA PHE A 76 1.42 8.72 17.89
C PHE A 76 0.97 7.79 19.01
N THR A 77 0.35 8.38 20.03
CA THR A 77 -0.26 7.66 21.16
C THR A 77 -1.76 7.53 20.92
N LEU A 78 -2.21 6.32 20.58
CA LEU A 78 -3.65 6.01 20.54
C LEU A 78 -4.23 6.12 21.94
N ASP A 79 -5.26 6.95 22.09
CA ASP A 79 -6.09 6.89 23.29
C ASP A 79 -6.80 5.53 23.33
N ILE A 80 -6.79 4.87 24.49
CA ILE A 80 -7.45 3.59 24.74
C ILE A 80 -8.98 3.72 24.56
N ASN A 81 -9.53 4.93 24.53
CA ASN A 81 -10.96 5.21 24.45
C ASN A 81 -11.54 5.31 23.02
N VAL A 82 -10.88 4.79 21.99
CA VAL A 82 -11.44 4.77 20.62
C VAL A 82 -12.77 4.00 20.61
N VAL A 83 -13.85 4.70 20.25
CA VAL A 83 -15.19 4.11 20.10
C VAL A 83 -15.41 3.64 18.66
N PRO A 84 -16.34 2.69 18.40
CA PRO A 84 -16.63 2.24 17.04
C PRO A 84 -16.96 3.37 16.06
N GLU A 85 -17.60 4.44 16.53
CA GLU A 85 -17.95 5.61 15.71
C GLU A 85 -16.71 6.39 15.21
N ASP A 86 -15.58 6.31 15.91
CA ASP A 86 -14.33 6.96 15.48
C ASP A 86 -13.77 6.32 14.21
N TRP A 87 -14.17 5.08 13.92
CA TRP A 87 -13.80 4.38 12.69
C TRP A 87 -14.55 4.88 11.47
N ASP A 88 -15.69 5.55 11.61
CA ASP A 88 -16.50 5.97 10.46
C ASP A 88 -15.70 6.87 9.52
N ARG A 89 -14.92 7.79 10.09
CA ARG A 89 -14.05 8.69 9.32
C ARG A 89 -12.89 7.95 8.67
N VAL A 90 -12.25 7.03 9.41
CA VAL A 90 -11.15 6.20 8.91
C VAL A 90 -11.62 5.32 7.75
N LEU A 91 -12.76 4.65 7.91
CA LEU A 91 -13.39 3.80 6.90
C LEU A 91 -13.84 4.61 5.68
N PHE A 92 -14.38 5.82 5.89
CA PHE A 92 -14.75 6.71 4.80
C PHE A 92 -13.58 7.05 3.86
N TYR A 93 -12.41 7.35 4.41
CA TYR A 93 -11.23 7.68 3.60
C TYR A 93 -10.49 6.43 3.09
N SER A 94 -10.37 5.40 3.91
CA SER A 94 -9.68 4.16 3.54
C SER A 94 -10.32 3.43 2.34
N ASN A 95 -11.64 3.53 2.19
CA ASN A 95 -12.37 3.01 1.03
C ASN A 95 -11.94 3.64 -0.31
N ARG A 96 -11.30 4.82 -0.28
CA ARG A 96 -10.82 5.52 -1.48
C ARG A 96 -9.39 5.14 -1.86
N ILE A 97 -8.66 4.51 -0.93
CA ILE A 97 -7.27 4.10 -1.13
C ILE A 97 -7.25 2.90 -2.08
N LYS A 98 -6.55 3.07 -3.20
CA LYS A 98 -6.31 2.03 -4.22
C LYS A 98 -4.85 1.62 -4.29
N ARG A 99 -3.93 2.48 -3.85
CA ARG A 99 -2.49 2.21 -3.80
C ARG A 99 -1.97 2.56 -2.41
N LEU A 100 -1.30 1.61 -1.76
CA LEU A 100 -0.63 1.82 -0.49
C LEU A 100 0.85 1.44 -0.65
N LEU A 101 1.75 2.37 -0.36
CA LEU A 101 3.19 2.20 -0.52
C LEU A 101 3.90 2.33 0.83
N VAL A 102 4.02 1.23 1.56
CA VAL A 102 4.61 1.20 2.90
C VAL A 102 6.08 0.82 2.80
N ARG A 103 6.93 1.83 2.88
CA ARG A 103 8.39 1.68 2.85
C ARG A 103 8.95 1.47 4.27
N PRO A 104 10.19 0.95 4.38
CA PRO A 104 10.95 0.84 5.62
C PRO A 104 10.67 1.94 6.67
N HIS A 105 10.90 3.19 6.29
CA HIS A 105 10.82 4.34 7.19
C HIS A 105 9.41 4.96 7.31
N ASP A 106 8.47 4.54 6.46
CA ASP A 106 7.10 5.04 6.44
C ASP A 106 6.12 4.08 7.15
N ALA A 107 6.63 2.94 7.65
CA ALA A 107 5.83 1.92 8.30
C ALA A 107 5.30 2.44 9.67
N PRO A 108 4.00 2.25 9.96
CA PRO A 108 3.46 2.55 11.28
C PRO A 108 4.13 1.64 12.32
N THR A 109 4.17 2.10 13.57
CA THR A 109 4.73 1.28 14.66
C THR A 109 3.97 -0.02 14.80
N GLN A 110 4.65 -1.06 15.30
CA GLN A 110 4.05 -2.35 15.58
C GLN A 110 2.81 -2.23 16.48
N GLU A 111 2.86 -1.34 17.48
CA GLU A 111 1.74 -1.07 18.38
C GLU A 111 0.52 -0.51 17.63
N ASN A 112 0.74 0.40 16.68
CA ASN A 112 -0.35 0.93 15.85
C ASN A 112 -0.97 -0.19 15.00
N LEU A 113 -0.15 -1.01 14.36
CA LEU A 113 -0.63 -2.14 13.55
C LEU A 113 -1.38 -3.18 14.38
N GLN A 114 -0.91 -3.46 15.60
CA GLN A 114 -1.58 -4.35 16.53
C GLN A 114 -2.93 -3.78 16.96
N PHE A 115 -2.98 -2.48 17.28
CA PHE A 115 -4.24 -1.80 17.55
C PHE A 115 -5.20 -1.98 16.38
N PHE A 116 -4.80 -1.59 15.16
CA PHE A 116 -5.62 -1.75 13.97
C PHE A 116 -6.13 -3.17 13.78
N ALA A 117 -5.27 -4.17 13.97
CA ALA A 117 -5.64 -5.56 13.82
C ALA A 117 -6.71 -6.04 14.80
N MET A 118 -6.78 -5.41 15.98
CA MET A 118 -7.68 -5.81 17.06
C MET A 118 -8.96 -4.99 17.13
N SER A 119 -8.93 -3.73 16.69
CA SER A 119 -10.03 -2.77 16.87
C SER A 119 -10.77 -2.38 15.58
N VAL A 120 -10.22 -2.70 14.40
CA VAL A 120 -10.91 -2.40 13.13
C VAL A 120 -12.25 -3.17 13.04
N PRO A 121 -13.38 -2.48 12.80
CA PRO A 121 -14.70 -3.13 12.73
C PRO A 121 -15.00 -3.73 11.33
N ALA A 122 -13.95 -4.03 10.55
CA ALA A 122 -14.04 -4.53 9.17
C ALA A 122 -12.99 -5.61 8.91
N ASP A 123 -13.26 -6.52 7.97
CA ASP A 123 -12.32 -7.59 7.60
C ASP A 123 -11.01 -7.05 7.02
N PHE A 124 -11.07 -5.90 6.35
CA PHE A 124 -9.93 -5.24 5.71
C PHE A 124 -10.00 -3.74 5.96
N LEU A 125 -8.86 -3.13 6.27
CA LEU A 125 -8.79 -1.68 6.48
C LEU A 125 -9.02 -0.92 5.17
N MET A 126 -8.62 -1.49 4.03
CA MET A 126 -8.69 -0.86 2.71
C MET A 126 -9.31 -1.83 1.69
N PRO A 127 -10.64 -1.98 1.65
CA PRO A 127 -11.29 -3.03 0.86
C PRO A 127 -11.16 -2.84 -0.67
N ASN A 128 -10.90 -1.62 -1.13
CA ASN A 128 -10.72 -1.28 -2.54
C ASN A 128 -9.24 -1.17 -2.96
N LEU A 129 -8.32 -1.66 -2.12
CA LEU A 129 -6.89 -1.65 -2.43
C LEU A 129 -6.61 -2.53 -3.65
N GLN A 130 -5.88 -1.97 -4.62
CA GLN A 130 -5.51 -2.62 -5.88
C GLN A 130 -4.02 -2.89 -5.95
N HIS A 131 -3.20 -1.99 -5.39
CA HIS A 131 -1.75 -2.12 -5.35
C HIS A 131 -1.27 -1.95 -3.91
N LEU A 132 -0.50 -2.92 -3.43
CA LEU A 132 0.14 -2.90 -2.12
C LEU A 132 1.64 -3.07 -2.29
N LEU A 133 2.41 -2.10 -1.81
CA LEU A 133 3.82 -2.30 -1.47
C LEU A 133 3.92 -2.38 0.04
N TRP A 134 4.41 -3.51 0.54
CA TRP A 134 4.56 -3.79 1.96
C TRP A 134 6.00 -4.22 2.26
N SER A 135 6.76 -3.30 2.83
CA SER A 135 8.19 -3.47 3.08
C SER A 135 8.62 -2.91 4.45
N PRO A 136 8.05 -3.39 5.58
CA PRO A 136 8.58 -3.02 6.89
C PRO A 136 9.98 -3.62 7.10
N ASP A 137 10.81 -2.89 7.83
CA ASP A 137 12.18 -3.31 8.17
C ASP A 137 12.21 -4.52 9.10
N ASP A 138 11.20 -4.66 9.96
CA ASP A 138 11.12 -5.69 10.97
C ASP A 138 10.16 -6.84 10.60
N ASP A 139 10.49 -8.05 11.04
CA ASP A 139 9.64 -9.23 10.82
C ASP A 139 8.37 -9.24 11.67
N GLU A 140 8.32 -8.43 12.73
CA GLU A 140 7.23 -8.43 13.71
C GLU A 140 5.99 -7.70 13.17
N SER A 141 6.20 -6.70 12.33
CA SER A 141 5.18 -5.91 11.65
C SER A 141 4.69 -6.60 10.37
N PHE A 142 5.50 -7.48 9.76
CA PHE A 142 5.14 -8.14 8.50
C PHE A 142 3.78 -8.87 8.51
N PRO A 143 3.40 -9.64 9.54
CA PRO A 143 2.13 -10.37 9.59
C PRO A 143 0.88 -9.49 9.41
N PHE A 144 0.97 -8.19 9.74
CA PHE A 144 -0.13 -7.24 9.59
C PHE A 144 -0.43 -6.88 8.14
N ILE A 145 0.37 -7.35 7.18
CA ILE A 145 0.04 -7.29 5.73
C ILE A 145 -1.38 -7.81 5.43
N ARG A 146 -1.87 -8.76 6.23
CA ARG A 146 -3.22 -9.34 6.09
C ARG A 146 -4.35 -8.32 6.23
N LEU A 147 -4.13 -7.20 6.95
CA LEU A 147 -5.10 -6.11 7.07
C LEU A 147 -5.35 -5.38 5.74
N PHE A 148 -4.37 -5.44 4.83
CA PHE A 148 -4.36 -4.71 3.56
C PHE A 148 -4.59 -5.61 2.35
N LEU A 149 -4.41 -6.94 2.49
CA LEU A 149 -4.68 -7.92 1.45
C LEU A 149 -6.19 -8.15 1.24
N GLY A 150 -6.89 -7.13 0.77
CA GLY A 150 -8.30 -7.17 0.39
C GLY A 150 -8.54 -7.95 -0.92
N PRO A 151 -9.80 -8.28 -1.25
CA PRO A 151 -10.15 -9.13 -2.39
C PRO A 151 -9.88 -8.51 -3.77
N ASN A 152 -9.58 -7.20 -3.83
CA ASN A 152 -9.35 -6.46 -5.07
C ASN A 152 -7.87 -6.23 -5.39
N VAL A 153 -6.94 -6.81 -4.62
CA VAL A 153 -5.51 -6.61 -4.81
C VAL A 153 -5.05 -7.32 -6.08
N THR A 154 -4.59 -6.54 -7.06
CA THR A 154 -4.10 -7.01 -8.36
C THR A 154 -2.57 -6.92 -8.48
N SER A 155 -1.95 -6.13 -7.61
CA SER A 155 -0.51 -5.88 -7.63
C SER A 155 0.03 -5.93 -6.21
N LEU A 156 1.08 -6.71 -6.01
CA LEU A 156 1.71 -6.91 -4.72
C LEU A 156 3.23 -6.82 -4.82
N ASP A 157 3.80 -5.91 -4.06
CA ASP A 157 5.23 -5.72 -3.90
C ASP A 157 5.58 -6.01 -2.44
N ILE A 158 6.39 -7.04 -2.20
CA ILE A 158 6.73 -7.50 -0.85
C ILE A 158 8.23 -7.69 -0.69
N MET A 159 8.74 -7.31 0.48
CA MET A 159 10.11 -7.58 0.87
C MET A 159 10.17 -8.83 1.74
N MET A 160 10.93 -9.82 1.31
CA MET A 160 11.15 -11.08 2.01
C MET A 160 12.41 -11.02 2.85
N SER A 161 12.40 -11.83 3.91
CA SER A 161 13.54 -12.11 4.78
C SER A 161 13.65 -13.62 4.98
N GLY A 162 14.70 -14.09 5.67
CA GLY A 162 14.85 -15.50 6.04
C GLY A 162 13.75 -16.01 6.99
N ASN A 163 12.86 -15.12 7.45
CA ASN A 163 11.75 -15.44 8.32
C ASN A 163 10.72 -16.35 7.66
N ILE A 164 10.42 -17.45 8.34
CA ILE A 164 9.50 -18.49 7.86
C ILE A 164 8.09 -17.91 7.63
N SER A 165 7.64 -16.98 8.47
CA SER A 165 6.31 -16.37 8.37
C SER A 165 6.16 -15.51 7.12
N ARG A 166 7.23 -14.83 6.68
CA ARG A 166 7.23 -14.06 5.41
C ARG A 166 7.14 -15.01 4.22
N ILE A 167 7.98 -16.05 4.20
CA ILE A 167 8.03 -17.04 3.11
C ILE A 167 6.70 -17.81 2.99
N ALA A 168 6.06 -18.13 4.13
CA ALA A 168 4.78 -18.82 4.17
C ALA A 168 3.60 -18.02 3.58
N LEU A 169 3.79 -16.72 3.32
CA LEU A 169 2.78 -15.89 2.66
C LEU A 169 2.61 -16.27 1.17
N LEU A 170 3.68 -16.69 0.48
CA LEU A 170 3.64 -16.94 -0.97
C LEU A 170 2.61 -18.01 -1.38
N PRO A 171 2.60 -19.22 -0.76
CA PRO A 171 1.59 -20.22 -1.12
C PRO A 171 0.16 -19.77 -0.78
N PHE A 172 0.01 -18.93 0.25
CA PHE A 172 -1.29 -18.35 0.62
C PHE A 172 -1.78 -17.36 -0.44
N ILE A 173 -0.89 -16.50 -0.95
CA ILE A 173 -1.23 -15.54 -2.00
C ILE A 173 -1.69 -16.27 -3.25
N GLY A 174 -0.93 -17.28 -3.69
CA GLY A 174 -1.28 -18.07 -4.88
C GLY A 174 -2.71 -18.62 -4.82
N ARG A 175 -3.12 -19.15 -3.67
CA ARG A 175 -4.46 -19.74 -3.50
C ARG A 175 -5.57 -18.70 -3.38
N LYS A 176 -5.34 -17.60 -2.66
CA LYS A 176 -6.39 -16.63 -2.31
C LYS A 176 -6.56 -15.51 -3.33
N TYR A 177 -5.50 -15.19 -4.09
CA TYR A 177 -5.49 -14.11 -5.07
C TYR A 177 -5.04 -14.61 -6.45
N PRO A 178 -5.79 -15.54 -7.08
CA PRO A 178 -5.45 -16.07 -8.40
C PRO A 178 -5.56 -15.01 -9.53
N HIS A 179 -6.21 -13.88 -9.24
CA HIS A 179 -6.37 -12.73 -10.13
C HIS A 179 -5.21 -11.72 -10.04
N LEU A 180 -4.15 -12.02 -9.26
CA LEU A 180 -3.00 -11.15 -9.14
C LEU A 180 -2.28 -11.03 -10.50
N ALA A 181 -2.17 -9.81 -11.01
CA ALA A 181 -1.56 -9.48 -12.29
C ALA A 181 -0.08 -9.10 -12.14
N HIS A 182 0.30 -8.53 -11.00
CA HIS A 182 1.68 -8.10 -10.74
C HIS A 182 2.16 -8.62 -9.39
N LEU A 183 3.31 -9.28 -9.39
CA LEU A 183 3.98 -9.73 -8.19
C LEU A 183 5.45 -9.34 -8.25
N ARG A 184 5.91 -8.57 -7.27
CA ARG A 184 7.32 -8.23 -7.07
C ARG A 184 7.74 -8.71 -5.70
N VAL A 185 8.79 -9.51 -5.67
CA VAL A 185 9.35 -9.99 -4.41
C VAL A 185 10.83 -9.66 -4.35
N LEU A 186 11.16 -8.84 -3.35
CA LEU A 186 12.49 -8.31 -3.11
C LEU A 186 13.13 -9.06 -1.94
N THR A 187 14.41 -9.39 -2.03
CA THR A 187 15.15 -10.18 -1.02
C THR A 187 16.51 -9.56 -0.74
N PRO A 188 16.58 -8.39 -0.09
CA PRO A 188 17.86 -7.72 0.10
C PRO A 188 18.87 -8.64 0.80
N ASP A 189 20.12 -8.59 0.34
CA ASP A 189 21.15 -9.58 0.66
C ASP A 189 21.42 -9.71 2.17
N ASP A 190 21.25 -8.61 2.91
CA ASP A 190 21.44 -8.56 4.36
C ASP A 190 20.37 -9.35 5.17
N TYR A 191 19.27 -9.78 4.54
CA TYR A 191 18.16 -10.45 5.24
C TYR A 191 18.26 -11.98 5.29
N GLY A 192 19.39 -12.55 4.84
CA GLY A 192 19.75 -13.96 5.06
C GLY A 192 18.73 -14.97 4.52
N VAL A 193 18.08 -14.65 3.40
CA VAL A 193 17.06 -15.52 2.80
C VAL A 193 17.74 -16.70 2.12
N ASP A 194 17.35 -17.91 2.50
CA ASP A 194 17.77 -19.14 1.79
C ASP A 194 17.06 -19.20 0.42
N PRO A 195 17.79 -19.08 -0.71
CA PRO A 195 17.20 -19.04 -2.05
C PRO A 195 16.39 -20.30 -2.39
N ASP A 196 16.79 -21.46 -1.86
CA ASP A 196 16.12 -22.73 -2.15
C ASP A 196 14.73 -22.76 -1.49
N ARG A 197 14.63 -22.28 -0.25
CA ARG A 197 13.36 -22.22 0.49
C ARG A 197 12.38 -21.25 -0.17
N LEU A 198 12.89 -20.11 -0.63
CA LEU A 198 12.09 -19.12 -1.34
C LEU A 198 11.60 -19.68 -2.68
N SER A 199 12.48 -20.30 -3.47
CA SER A 199 12.13 -20.92 -4.75
C SER A 199 11.05 -22.00 -4.58
N GLN A 200 11.15 -22.85 -3.56
CA GLN A 200 10.12 -23.85 -3.26
C GLN A 200 8.76 -23.22 -2.88
N ALA A 201 8.76 -22.15 -2.09
CA ALA A 201 7.54 -21.44 -1.73
C ALA A 201 6.88 -20.79 -2.95
N PHE A 202 7.70 -20.22 -3.85
CA PHE A 202 7.26 -19.67 -5.12
C PHE A 202 6.67 -20.71 -6.06
N TYR A 203 7.36 -21.82 -6.24
CA TYR A 203 6.89 -22.91 -7.09
C TYR A 203 5.45 -23.28 -6.75
N ASN A 204 5.14 -23.42 -5.45
CA ASN A 204 3.78 -23.71 -4.98
C ASN A 204 2.76 -22.59 -5.26
N ALA A 205 3.19 -21.33 -5.21
CA ALA A 205 2.33 -20.18 -5.46
C ALA A 205 2.01 -20.01 -6.95
N ILE A 206 3.01 -20.17 -7.81
CA ILE A 206 2.96 -19.86 -9.24
C ILE A 206 1.91 -20.72 -9.98
N HIS A 207 1.74 -21.99 -9.60
CA HIS A 207 0.71 -22.87 -10.20
C HIS A 207 -0.71 -22.28 -10.12
N SER A 208 -0.97 -21.40 -9.15
CA SER A 208 -2.29 -20.79 -8.95
C SER A 208 -2.41 -19.39 -9.56
N LEU A 209 -1.29 -18.77 -9.96
CA LEU A 209 -1.22 -17.38 -10.46
C LEU A 209 -1.34 -17.31 -11.99
N SER A 210 -2.46 -17.82 -12.51
CA SER A 210 -2.70 -17.93 -13.97
C SER A 210 -2.84 -16.59 -14.71
N HIS A 211 -3.16 -15.51 -14.01
CA HIS A 211 -3.35 -14.16 -14.56
C HIS A 211 -2.11 -13.26 -14.42
N LEU A 212 -0.99 -13.80 -13.97
CA LEU A 212 0.22 -13.03 -13.72
C LEU A 212 0.79 -12.47 -15.03
N GLU A 213 0.82 -11.14 -15.15
CA GLU A 213 1.37 -10.42 -16.29
C GLU A 213 2.81 -9.95 -16.06
N THR A 214 3.13 -9.57 -14.83
CA THR A 214 4.45 -9.07 -14.45
C THR A 214 4.96 -9.80 -13.23
N LEU A 215 6.16 -10.35 -13.33
CA LEU A 215 6.86 -10.99 -12.22
C LEU A 215 8.26 -10.39 -12.07
N CYS A 216 8.60 -9.99 -10.84
CA CYS A 216 9.95 -9.55 -10.49
C CYS A 216 10.45 -10.34 -9.29
N LEU A 217 11.61 -11.00 -9.46
CA LEU A 217 12.26 -11.83 -8.45
C LEU A 217 13.78 -11.66 -8.55
N GLN A 218 14.49 -11.81 -7.43
CA GLN A 218 15.96 -11.83 -7.42
C GLN A 218 16.51 -13.24 -7.69
N TYR A 219 15.84 -14.27 -7.15
CA TYR A 219 16.27 -15.67 -7.25
C TYR A 219 15.17 -16.55 -7.83
N ILE A 220 15.55 -17.44 -8.76
CA ILE A 220 14.66 -18.44 -9.35
C ILE A 220 15.44 -19.72 -9.69
N ASP A 221 14.85 -20.88 -9.41
CA ASP A 221 15.41 -22.17 -9.80
C ASP A 221 14.95 -22.60 -11.21
N ASP A 222 15.65 -23.58 -11.81
CA ASP A 222 15.38 -24.04 -13.17
C ASP A 222 13.96 -24.61 -13.34
N GLN A 223 13.40 -25.22 -12.29
CA GLN A 223 12.06 -25.81 -12.30
C GLN A 223 10.99 -24.73 -12.33
N THR A 224 11.12 -23.71 -11.48
CA THR A 224 10.22 -22.56 -11.46
C THR A 224 10.34 -21.77 -12.76
N PHE A 225 11.56 -21.57 -13.27
CA PHE A 225 11.79 -20.89 -14.54
C PHE A 225 11.09 -21.60 -15.70
N SER A 226 11.24 -22.93 -15.78
CA SER A 226 10.54 -23.73 -16.79
C SER A 226 9.02 -23.57 -16.71
N HIS A 227 8.47 -23.49 -15.50
CA HIS A 227 7.03 -23.29 -15.31
C HIS A 227 6.57 -21.86 -15.66
N LEU A 228 7.38 -20.83 -15.39
CA LEU A 228 7.06 -19.46 -15.80
C LEU A 228 6.88 -19.32 -17.31
N THR A 229 7.64 -20.07 -18.11
CA THR A 229 7.46 -20.07 -19.57
C THR A 229 6.11 -20.60 -20.02
N SER A 230 5.41 -21.35 -19.16
CA SER A 230 4.08 -21.90 -19.45
C SER A 230 2.92 -20.97 -19.07
N LEU A 231 3.20 -19.84 -18.39
CA LEU A 231 2.17 -18.88 -18.01
C LEU A 231 1.69 -18.09 -19.25
N PRO A 232 0.40 -18.20 -19.62
CA PRO A 232 -0.09 -17.60 -20.87
C PRO A 232 -0.21 -16.07 -20.81
N ALA A 233 -0.31 -15.52 -19.60
CA ALA A 233 -0.49 -14.09 -19.38
C ALA A 233 0.82 -13.33 -19.13
N LEU A 234 1.94 -14.02 -18.89
CA LEU A 234 3.20 -13.39 -18.48
C LEU A 234 3.79 -12.58 -19.65
N ARG A 235 3.90 -11.27 -19.45
CA ARG A 235 4.42 -10.30 -20.44
C ARG A 235 5.79 -9.78 -20.06
N SER A 236 6.06 -9.66 -18.76
CA SER A 236 7.29 -9.10 -18.25
C SER A 236 7.84 -9.97 -17.12
N LEU A 237 9.05 -10.48 -17.31
CA LEU A 237 9.83 -11.14 -16.27
C LEU A 237 11.09 -10.32 -16.03
N THR A 238 11.26 -9.86 -14.80
CA THR A 238 12.46 -9.14 -14.37
C THR A 238 13.20 -10.01 -13.34
N LEU A 239 14.41 -10.42 -13.71
CA LEU A 239 15.37 -11.02 -12.79
C LEU A 239 16.40 -9.94 -12.49
N ALA A 240 16.17 -9.20 -11.41
CA ALA A 240 17.00 -8.05 -11.08
C ALA A 240 17.53 -8.19 -9.66
N ASP A 241 18.85 -8.16 -9.57
CA ASP A 241 19.59 -7.72 -8.41
C ASP A 241 19.75 -6.21 -8.58
N LEU A 242 18.89 -5.40 -7.95
CA LEU A 242 18.98 -3.96 -8.10
C LEU A 242 18.78 -3.28 -6.75
N ASP A 243 19.84 -2.59 -6.33
CA ASP A 243 19.77 -1.41 -5.49
C ASP A 243 18.54 -0.58 -5.88
N PHE A 244 17.76 -0.20 -4.88
CA PHE A 244 16.68 0.77 -5.02
C PHE A 244 17.16 1.95 -5.88
N THR A 245 16.73 2.04 -7.13
CA THR A 245 16.74 3.33 -7.83
C THR A 245 15.43 4.01 -7.46
N PRO A 246 15.43 4.97 -6.51
CA PRO A 246 14.26 5.78 -6.28
C PRO A 246 13.95 6.53 -7.57
N ASP A 247 12.67 6.57 -7.93
CA ASP A 247 12.16 7.70 -8.68
C ASP A 247 12.47 8.94 -7.82
N ASN A 248 13.52 9.64 -8.21
CA ASN A 248 14.20 10.63 -7.40
C ASN A 248 13.39 11.94 -7.48
N SER A 249 12.30 12.01 -6.73
CA SER A 249 11.76 13.27 -6.25
C SER A 249 12.03 13.36 -4.75
N SER A 250 13.13 14.03 -4.43
CA SER A 250 13.51 14.46 -3.09
C SER A 250 12.31 15.11 -2.38
N HIS A 251 11.69 14.35 -1.48
CA HIS A 251 10.64 14.85 -0.60
C HIS A 251 11.31 15.61 0.55
N GLN A 252 11.49 16.92 0.38
CA GLN A 252 11.67 17.79 1.53
C GLN A 252 10.34 17.82 2.30
N SER A 253 10.41 17.44 3.58
CA SER A 253 9.33 17.48 4.56
C SER A 253 8.85 18.91 4.77
N GLU A 254 7.97 19.41 3.90
CA GLU A 254 7.21 20.63 4.18
C GLU A 254 5.85 20.29 4.79
N ARG A 255 5.65 20.81 6.01
CA ARG A 255 4.41 20.85 6.82
C ARG A 255 3.13 20.59 6.01
N ARG A 256 2.62 19.36 6.17
CA ARG A 256 1.39 18.87 5.55
C ARG A 256 0.17 19.40 6.30
N LEU A 257 -0.41 20.49 5.79
CA LEU A 257 -1.70 21.01 6.26
C LEU A 257 -2.81 20.03 5.85
N PHE A 258 -3.30 19.25 6.82
CA PHE A 258 -4.43 18.35 6.63
C PHE A 258 -5.76 19.12 6.65
N PRO A 259 -6.68 18.88 5.70
CA PRO A 259 -8.04 19.35 5.82
C PRO A 259 -8.81 18.42 6.75
N ALA A 260 -8.73 18.66 8.06
CA ALA A 260 -9.80 18.20 8.95
C ALA A 260 -11.02 19.09 8.65
N LEU A 261 -11.96 18.57 7.85
CA LEU A 261 -13.36 19.02 7.90
C LEU A 261 -14.06 18.40 9.10
#